data_AF-A0A8J8AAW5-F1
#
_entry.id   AF-A0A8J8AAW5-F1
#
_cell.length_a   1.000
_cell.length_b   1.000
_cell.length_c   1.000
_cell.angle_alpha   90.00
_cell.angle_beta   90.00
_cell.angle_gamma   90.00
#
_symmetry.space_group_name_H-M   'P 1'
#
loop_
_entity.id
_entity.type
_entity.pdbx_description
1 polymer ?
#
loop_
_entity_poly.entity_id
_entity_poly.type
_entity_poly.pdbx_seq_one_letter_code
_entity_poly.pdbx_strand_id
1 'polypeptide(L)' 'MPRIGIIGGSGVYGVFDPEETVKVHTPYGRPSAPVEIGKIGGVEVA' A
#
# COMPACT_ATOMS: atom_id res chain seq x y z
N MET A 1 8.49 -4.27 7.45
CA MET A 1 8.61 -2.92 6.84
C MET A 1 8.81 -3.18 5.37
N PRO A 2 7.77 -2.93 4.55
CA PRO A 2 7.78 -3.27 3.15
C PRO A 2 8.97 -2.60 2.45
N ARG A 3 9.66 -3.36 1.60
CA ARG A 3 10.84 -2.87 0.86
C ARG A 3 10.47 -2.36 -0.53
N ILE A 4 9.22 -2.56 -0.96
CA ILE A 4 8.68 -2.21 -2.27
C ILE A 4 7.37 -1.45 -2.07
N GLY A 5 7.29 -0.24 -2.65
CA GLY A 5 6.07 0.55 -2.74
C GLY A 5 5.50 0.54 -4.15
N ILE A 6 4.19 0.33 -4.31
CA ILE A 6 3.47 0.29 -5.57
C ILE A 6 2.48 1.46 -5.57
N ILE A 7 2.71 2.43 -6.47
CA ILE A 7 1.79 3.55 -6.67
C ILE A 7 1.11 3.37 -8.02
N GLY A 8 -0.22 3.28 -8.01
CA GLY A 8 -1.00 2.96 -9.19
C GLY A 8 -2.38 3.62 -9.21
N GLY A 9 -2.99 3.65 -10.41
CA GLY A 9 -4.36 4.10 -10.62
C GLY A 9 -5.38 2.95 -10.61
N SER A 10 -6.52 3.15 -11.26
CA SER A 10 -7.66 2.20 -11.26
C SER A 10 -7.34 0.76 -11.65
N GLY A 11 -6.32 0.55 -12.48
CA GLY A 11 -5.90 -0.80 -12.91
C GLY A 11 -5.06 -1.58 -11.90
N VAL A 12 -4.72 -0.99 -10.74
CA VAL A 12 -3.82 -1.59 -9.74
C VAL A 12 -4.55 -1.97 -8.45
N TYR A 13 -5.79 -1.53 -8.26
CA TYR A 13 -6.56 -1.92 -7.07
C TYR A 13 -6.84 -3.43 -7.04
N GLY A 14 -6.72 -4.03 -5.87
CA GLY A 14 -7.05 -5.45 -5.66
C GLY A 14 -6.09 -6.45 -6.31
N VAL A 15 -4.89 -6.01 -6.71
CA VAL A 15 -3.83 -6.91 -7.22
C VAL A 15 -3.30 -7.87 -6.15
N PHE A 16 -3.60 -7.61 -4.87
CA PHE A 16 -3.43 -8.53 -3.74
C PHE A 16 -4.53 -8.28 -2.69
N ASP A 17 -4.65 -9.20 -1.73
CA ASP A 17 -5.51 -9.04 -0.55
C ASP A 17 -4.67 -8.47 0.60
N PRO A 18 -4.97 -7.26 1.11
CA PRO A 18 -4.18 -6.64 2.16
C PRO A 18 -4.31 -7.36 3.50
N GLU A 19 -3.18 -7.57 4.17
CA GLU A 19 -3.12 -8.08 5.54
C GLU A 19 -3.39 -6.94 6.55
N GLU A 20 -3.01 -5.71 6.19
CA GLU A 20 -3.19 -4.52 7.01
C GLU A 20 -3.53 -3.29 6.14
N THR A 21 -4.35 -2.38 6.66
CA THR A 21 -4.61 -1.08 6.05
C THR A 21 -4.31 0.03 7.05
N VAL A 22 -3.35 0.89 6.72
CA VAL A 22 -2.82 1.91 7.63
C VAL A 22 -3.15 3.30 7.12
N LYS A 23 -3.72 4.14 8.00
CA LYS A 23 -3.87 5.58 7.75
C LYS A 23 -2.66 6.30 8.32
N VAL A 24 -1.86 6.92 7.44
CA VAL A 24 -0.66 7.65 7.84
C VAL A 24 -0.81 9.15 7.65
N HIS A 25 -0.05 9.91 8.44
CA HIS A 25 0.12 11.35 8.29
C HIS A 25 1.57 11.65 7.96
N THR A 26 1.77 12.62 7.07
CA THR A 26 3.09 13.18 6.78
C THR A 26 3.11 14.66 7.17
N PRO A 27 4.29 15.28 7.34
CA PRO A 27 4.40 16.74 7.48
C PRO A 27 3.78 17.52 6.32
N TYR A 28 3.58 16.87 5.16
CA TYR A 28 2.96 17.44 3.96
C TYR A 28 1.45 17.17 3.86
N GLY A 29 0.85 16.55 4.89
CA GLY A 29 -0.56 16.19 4.92
C GLY A 29 -0.80 14.69 4.74
N ARG A 30 -2.05 14.33 4.39
CA ARG A 30 -2.47 12.95 4.18
C ARG A 30 -2.12 12.48 2.75
N PRO A 31 -1.76 11.20 2.55
CA PRO A 31 -1.70 10.62 1.21
C PRO A 31 -3.07 10.60 0.52
N SER A 32 -3.07 10.27 -0.77
CA SER A 32 -4.29 10.17 -1.59
C SER A 32 -5.26 9.10 -1.10
N ALA A 33 -4.76 8.02 -0.50
CA ALA A 33 -5.53 6.89 0.05
C ALA A 33 -4.79 6.28 1.26
N PRO A 34 -5.46 5.45 2.09
CA PRO A 34 -4.78 4.59 3.06
C PRO A 34 -3.74 3.70 2.38
N VAL A 35 -2.68 3.34 3.10
CA VAL A 35 -1.65 2.42 2.62
C VAL A 35 -2.11 0.98 2.91
N GLU A 36 -2.12 0.14 1.90
CA GLU A 36 -2.45 -1.28 2.00
C GLU A 36 -1.16 -2.10 2.06
N ILE A 37 -0.97 -2.91 3.10
CA ILE A 37 0.24 -3.72 3.29
C ILE A 37 -0.15 -5.19 3.14
N GLY A 38 0.63 -5.94 2.35
CA GLY A 38 0.39 -7.36 2.13
C GLY A 38 1.58 -8.04 1.46
N LYS A 39 1.32 -9.14 0.76
CA LYS A 39 2.36 -9.93 0.07
C LYS A 39 1.97 -10.31 -1.35
N ILE A 40 2.91 -10.22 -2.27
CA ILE A 40 2.81 -10.77 -3.63
C ILE A 40 3.97 -11.73 -3.83
N GLY A 41 3.68 -13.01 -4.12
CA GLY A 41 4.72 -14.04 -4.26
C GLY A 41 5.59 -14.21 -3.01
N GLY A 42 5.04 -13.93 -1.82
CA GLY A 42 5.76 -13.99 -0.54
C GLY A 42 6.61 -12.75 -0.20
N VAL A 43 6.65 -11.74 -1.07
CA VAL A 43 7.38 -10.48 -0.84
C VAL A 43 6.45 -9.43 -0.25
N GLU A 44 6.84 -8.80 0.85
CA GLU A 44 6.11 -7.71 1.52
C GLU A 44 6.07 -6.44 0.64
N VAL A 45 4.88 -5.94 0.35
CA VAL A 45 4.61 -4.77 -0.49
C VAL A 45 3.67 -3.78 0.21
N ALA A 46 3.72 -2.51 -0.21
CA ALA A 46 2.81 -1.45 0.20
C ALA A 46 2.47 -0.50 -0.95
#